data_AF-A0A7X5Q6V9-F1
#
_entry.id   AF-A0A7X5Q6V9-F1
#
_cell.length_a   1.000
_cell.length_b   1.000
_cell.length_c   1.000
_cell.angle_alpha   90.00
_cell.angle_beta   90.00
_cell.angle_gamma   90.00
#
_symmetry.space_group_name_H-M   'P 1'
#
loop_
_entity.id
_entity.type
_entity.pdbx_description
1 polymer ?
#
loop_
_entity_poly.entity_id
_entity_poly.type
_entity_poly.pdbx_seq_one_letter_code
_entity_poly.pdbx_strand_id
1 'polypeptide(L)'
;MTKNWFYLINLSIAGITLLLVLLTMGYYFARPSEIPIVEVTPEKAKLPKGAFTMEKEKYDAIGPPFLRLKYSPMTLQLPDLRNTLIYYGKNERPDALAEQSLLHFSFSGSKEISSIPPETPLYLVYDEDLPRIKYRFSPNNEETYLWIKATPKEKEAMIAVLMKNESGEVVRKPEKHSKFTLREREFARFGGEKWEIGKWKVDGTLLARQRARWYGQDLFLEKHGGEEFKEFVEKQRIDFGEQDEAYSVYVSIGDALAWIGDKWQKVQPGEDSRGHPLLVVSKIEERLMRLDLWDVAGKGKVTLNLIKSTETRIPQDVEKTFKFVGARTRSQLMFEVKDERVIISPQDWFLYIDGEWQKLTTPKEIDDYVERKTVGPLFVVDSIDRGDGHQVLMGTIFNGTRTDMKSVEIPLQQSTSPGFTTPKPDARRRPPPDKPYQRNEEWNKNGNQRHQNGEIEDQEKFREGPRVDERSLKLEEIQNAMPR
;
A
#
# COMPACT_ATOMS: atom_id res chain seq x y z
N MET A 1 37.88 45.63 -6.52
CA MET A 1 37.51 46.47 -5.34
C MET A 1 36.61 45.76 -4.31
N THR A 2 36.29 44.47 -4.46
CA THR A 2 35.34 43.75 -3.59
C THR A 2 35.95 43.00 -2.39
N LYS A 3 37.29 42.90 -2.28
CA LYS A 3 37.96 42.16 -1.19
C LYS A 3 38.11 42.96 0.13
N ASN A 4 38.13 44.30 0.08
CA ASN A 4 38.36 45.10 1.29
C ASN A 4 37.13 45.19 2.21
N TRP A 5 35.92 45.00 1.67
CA TRP A 5 34.69 45.11 2.46
C TRP A 5 34.49 43.92 3.41
N PHE A 6 34.85 42.70 2.98
CA PHE A 6 34.83 41.52 3.85
C PHE A 6 35.80 41.62 5.04
N TYR A 7 36.97 42.24 4.82
CA TYR A 7 37.93 42.48 5.90
C TYR A 7 37.37 43.47 6.94
N LEU A 8 36.71 44.54 6.48
CA LEU A 8 36.04 45.51 7.33
C LEU A 8 34.88 44.90 8.14
N ILE A 9 34.08 44.03 7.53
CA ILE A 9 33.00 43.32 8.24
C ILE A 9 33.58 42.39 9.30
N ASN A 10 34.58 41.57 8.97
CA ASN A 10 35.19 40.65 9.93
C ASN A 10 35.86 41.39 11.08
N LEU A 11 36.50 42.54 10.81
CA LEU A 11 37.07 43.40 11.85
C LEU A 11 35.98 43.99 12.76
N SER A 12 34.84 44.38 12.19
CA SER A 12 33.68 44.90 12.94
C SER A 12 33.06 43.82 13.83
N ILE A 13 32.89 42.61 13.32
CA ILE A 13 32.37 41.46 14.08
C ILE A 13 33.33 41.10 15.22
N ALA A 14 34.64 41.07 14.96
CA ALA A 14 35.67 40.82 15.98
C ALA A 14 35.68 41.92 17.07
N GLY A 15 35.45 43.18 16.70
CA GLY A 15 35.32 44.27 17.65
C GLY A 15 34.09 44.14 18.56
N ILE A 16 32.94 43.77 17.98
CA ILE A 16 31.69 43.56 18.74
C ILE A 16 31.81 42.39 19.70
N THR A 17 32.41 41.26 19.26
CA THR A 17 32.61 40.10 20.15
C THR A 17 33.57 40.43 21.28
N LEU A 18 34.65 41.16 21.04
CA LEU A 18 35.56 41.61 22.10
C LEU A 18 34.83 42.50 23.12
N LEU A 19 33.99 43.43 22.65
CA LEU A 19 33.23 44.34 23.52
C LEU A 19 32.20 43.58 24.38
N LEU A 20 31.53 42.57 23.82
CA LEU A 20 30.62 41.71 24.59
C LEU A 20 31.35 40.90 25.66
N VAL A 21 32.54 40.37 25.36
CA VAL A 21 33.37 39.64 26.34
C VAL A 21 33.82 40.57 27.47
N LEU A 22 34.21 41.81 27.17
CA LEU A 22 34.57 42.77 28.20
C LEU A 22 33.38 43.18 29.08
N LEU A 23 32.18 43.31 28.50
CA LEU A 23 30.96 43.59 29.25
C LEU A 23 30.56 42.44 30.17
N THR A 24 30.63 41.18 29.71
CA THR A 24 30.30 40.02 30.54
C THR A 24 31.32 39.83 31.65
N MET A 25 32.61 40.07 31.37
CA MET A 25 33.67 40.04 32.37
C MET A 25 33.49 41.16 33.40
N GLY A 26 33.17 42.38 32.97
CA GLY A 26 32.85 43.50 33.87
C GLY A 26 31.63 43.22 34.75
N TYR A 27 30.57 42.62 34.17
CA TYR A 27 29.39 42.20 34.92
C TYR A 27 29.72 41.10 35.95
N TYR A 28 30.57 40.14 35.58
CA TYR A 28 31.01 39.08 36.47
C TYR A 28 31.79 39.63 37.69
N PHE A 29 32.65 40.63 37.47
CA PHE A 29 33.39 41.28 38.56
C PHE A 29 32.54 42.27 39.38
N ALA A 30 31.55 42.92 38.77
CA ALA A 30 30.66 43.85 39.46
C ALA A 30 29.53 43.15 40.22
N ARG A 31 29.32 41.84 40.00
CA ARG A 31 28.27 41.09 40.71
C ARG A 31 28.63 40.99 42.19
N PRO A 32 27.79 41.46 43.12
CA PRO A 32 28.02 41.29 44.54
C PRO A 32 28.08 39.79 44.86
N SER A 33 29.19 39.35 45.45
CA SER A 33 29.47 37.96 45.82
C SER A 33 28.58 37.46 46.97
N GLU A 34 27.91 38.38 47.66
CA GLU A 34 27.07 38.09 48.80
C GLU A 34 25.72 38.77 48.58
N ILE A 35 24.70 37.95 48.32
CA ILE A 35 23.31 38.41 48.43
C ILE A 35 23.09 38.58 49.93
N PRO A 36 22.82 39.80 50.45
CA PRO A 36 22.54 39.97 51.87
C PRO A 36 21.25 39.20 52.19
N ILE A 37 21.41 38.02 52.78
CA ILE A 37 20.30 37.30 53.38
C ILE A 37 19.95 38.13 54.60
N VAL A 38 18.88 38.93 54.47
CA VAL A 38 18.28 39.61 55.61
C VAL A 38 17.89 38.49 56.57
N GLU A 39 18.66 38.32 57.65
CA GLU A 39 18.28 37.49 58.78
C GLU A 39 17.04 38.13 59.39
N VAL A 40 15.88 37.72 58.87
CA VAL A 40 14.60 37.96 59.50
C VAL A 40 14.69 37.25 60.83
N THR A 41 14.90 38.03 61.89
CA THR A 41 14.84 37.54 63.27
C THR A 41 13.50 36.82 63.36
N PRO A 42 13.47 35.49 63.61
CA PRO A 42 12.21 34.78 63.68
C PRO A 42 11.49 35.32 64.91
N GLU A 43 10.61 36.28 64.69
CA GLU A 43 9.62 36.68 65.65
C GLU A 43 8.89 35.37 65.96
N LYS A 44 9.13 34.81 67.15
CA LYS A 44 8.51 33.57 67.60
C LYS A 44 7.02 33.88 67.67
N ALA A 45 6.34 33.71 66.54
CA ALA A 45 4.91 33.73 66.44
C ALA A 45 4.45 32.67 67.42
N LYS A 46 4.03 33.10 68.61
CA LYS A 46 3.29 32.25 69.52
C LYS A 46 2.11 31.80 68.69
N LEU A 47 2.12 30.51 68.31
CA LEU A 47 1.03 29.92 67.56
C LEU A 47 -0.27 30.40 68.22
N PRO A 48 -1.17 31.07 67.47
CA PRO A 48 -2.45 31.43 68.04
C PRO A 48 -3.02 30.15 68.63
N LYS A 49 -3.39 30.18 69.92
CA LYS A 49 -3.95 29.03 70.61
C LYS A 49 -5.04 28.48 69.69
N GLY A 50 -4.83 27.29 69.13
CA GLY A 50 -5.76 26.74 68.16
C GLY A 50 -7.14 26.70 68.81
N ALA A 51 -8.20 26.94 68.04
CA ALA A 51 -9.58 26.87 68.54
C ALA A 51 -9.93 25.53 69.24
N PHE A 52 -9.04 24.54 69.10
CA PHE A 52 -9.08 23.21 69.68
C PHE A 52 -8.04 22.99 70.81
N THR A 53 -7.56 24.03 71.48
CA THR A 53 -6.75 23.91 72.71
C THR A 53 -7.59 24.34 73.91
N MET A 54 -8.60 23.53 74.23
CA MET A 54 -9.37 23.70 75.47
C MET A 54 -8.70 22.96 76.62
N GLU A 55 -8.92 23.42 77.86
CA GLU A 55 -8.49 22.72 79.07
C GLU A 55 -9.17 21.35 79.15
N LYS A 56 -8.45 20.36 79.69
CA LYS A 56 -8.87 18.95 79.74
C LYS A 56 -10.28 18.76 80.32
N GLU A 57 -10.62 19.57 81.33
CA GLU A 57 -11.94 19.56 81.97
C GLU A 57 -13.10 19.91 81.01
N LYS A 58 -12.85 20.77 80.01
CA LYS A 58 -13.85 21.10 78.98
C LYS A 58 -14.04 19.98 77.97
N TYR A 59 -12.99 19.20 77.69
CA TYR A 59 -13.11 17.99 76.86
C TYR A 59 -13.88 16.89 77.57
N ASP A 60 -13.63 16.70 78.87
CA ASP A 60 -14.32 15.71 79.69
C ASP A 60 -15.81 16.05 79.87
N ALA A 61 -16.15 17.35 79.90
CA ALA A 61 -17.54 17.83 79.96
C ALA A 61 -18.38 17.57 78.69
N ILE A 62 -17.75 17.38 77.53
CA ILE A 62 -18.47 17.11 76.25
C ILE A 62 -19.12 15.72 76.25
N GLY A 63 -18.66 14.80 77.12
CA GLY A 63 -19.28 13.50 77.34
C GLY A 63 -19.05 12.46 76.21
N PRO A 64 -19.22 11.16 76.51
CA PRO A 64 -18.84 10.05 75.64
C PRO A 64 -19.89 9.60 74.60
N PRO A 65 -20.52 10.52 73.84
CA PRO A 65 -20.87 10.21 72.47
C PRO A 65 -20.31 11.18 71.41
N PHE A 66 -19.88 12.39 71.77
CA PHE A 66 -19.50 13.41 70.78
C PHE A 66 -18.10 13.22 70.19
N LEU A 67 -17.18 12.61 70.95
CA LEU A 67 -15.81 12.30 70.53
C LEU A 67 -15.62 10.83 70.09
N ARG A 68 -16.71 10.05 69.98
CA ARG A 68 -16.65 8.75 69.29
C ARG A 68 -16.44 9.03 67.80
N LEU A 69 -15.18 9.18 67.40
CA LEU A 69 -14.77 9.02 66.02
C LEU A 69 -15.27 7.62 65.62
N LYS A 70 -16.34 7.58 64.84
CA LYS A 70 -16.74 6.35 64.16
C LYS A 70 -15.57 6.05 63.23
N TYR A 71 -14.72 5.12 63.65
CA TYR A 71 -13.74 4.53 62.77
C TYR A 71 -14.52 3.81 61.68
N SER A 72 -14.75 4.54 60.59
CA SER A 72 -15.16 3.95 59.34
C SER A 72 -13.85 3.57 58.67
N PRO A 73 -13.43 2.29 58.69
CA PRO A 73 -12.29 1.88 57.89
C PRO A 73 -12.54 2.38 56.47
N MET A 74 -11.52 2.97 55.83
CA MET A 74 -11.64 3.35 54.42
C MET A 74 -11.95 2.08 53.64
N THR A 75 -13.20 1.92 53.22
CA THR A 75 -13.60 0.77 52.43
C THR A 75 -12.98 0.96 51.05
N LEU A 76 -12.09 0.05 50.64
CA LEU A 76 -11.59 -0.01 49.28
C LEU A 76 -12.78 0.01 48.30
N GLN A 77 -12.75 0.94 47.35
CA GLN A 77 -13.79 1.09 46.33
C GLN A 77 -13.19 0.86 44.94
N LEU A 78 -13.98 0.29 44.03
CA LEU A 78 -13.56 0.13 42.64
C LEU A 78 -13.44 1.49 41.94
N PRO A 79 -12.33 1.73 41.21
CA PRO A 79 -12.17 2.95 40.43
C PRO A 79 -13.10 2.98 39.22
N ASP A 80 -13.52 4.17 38.82
CA ASP A 80 -14.24 4.35 37.55
C ASP A 80 -13.22 4.49 36.40
N LEU A 81 -13.14 3.46 35.57
CA LEU A 81 -12.22 3.40 34.43
C LEU A 81 -12.89 3.76 33.09
N ARG A 82 -14.19 4.11 33.07
CA ARG A 82 -14.97 4.29 31.83
C ARG A 82 -14.42 5.38 30.91
N ASN A 83 -13.96 6.48 31.49
CA ASN A 83 -13.46 7.64 30.75
C ASN A 83 -11.94 7.63 30.58
N THR A 84 -11.24 6.75 31.29
CA THR A 84 -9.77 6.68 31.27
C THR A 84 -9.30 5.56 30.36
N LEU A 85 -9.94 4.39 30.39
CA LEU A 85 -9.58 3.25 29.56
C LEU A 85 -10.16 3.39 28.15
N ILE A 86 -9.31 3.18 27.16
CA ILE A 86 -9.63 3.20 25.73
C ILE A 86 -9.47 1.78 25.18
N TYR A 87 -10.48 1.31 24.47
CA TYR A 87 -10.45 0.05 23.72
C TYR A 87 -10.19 0.33 22.24
N TYR A 88 -9.15 -0.29 21.68
CA TYR A 88 -8.75 -0.11 20.28
C TYR A 88 -9.23 -1.21 19.33
N GLY A 89 -9.95 -2.20 19.85
CA GLY A 89 -10.43 -3.31 19.03
C GLY A 89 -9.71 -4.62 19.32
N LYS A 90 -10.04 -5.62 18.51
CA LYS A 90 -9.43 -6.96 18.49
C LYS A 90 -8.38 -7.01 17.38
N ASN A 91 -7.38 -7.87 17.52
CA ASN A 91 -6.47 -8.17 16.43
C ASN A 91 -7.25 -8.83 15.27
N GLU A 92 -7.40 -8.10 14.17
CA GLU A 92 -8.10 -8.52 12.96
C GLU A 92 -7.16 -8.94 11.83
N ARG A 93 -5.87 -9.19 12.14
CA ARG A 93 -4.95 -9.73 11.14
C ARG A 93 -5.46 -11.07 10.59
N PRO A 94 -5.36 -11.33 9.28
CA PRO A 94 -5.79 -12.60 8.70
C PRO A 94 -5.05 -13.85 9.19
N ASP A 95 -3.84 -13.70 9.73
CA ASP A 95 -3.03 -14.78 10.30
C ASP A 95 -3.18 -14.93 11.83
N ALA A 96 -4.04 -14.11 12.46
CA ALA A 96 -4.36 -14.26 13.87
C ALA A 96 -5.26 -15.49 14.06
N LEU A 97 -4.79 -16.48 14.82
CA LEU A 97 -5.64 -17.60 15.23
C LEU A 97 -6.81 -17.06 16.06
N ALA A 98 -8.02 -17.54 15.82
CA ALA A 98 -9.22 -17.10 16.54
C ALA A 98 -9.08 -17.24 18.06
N GLU A 99 -8.41 -18.32 18.51
CA GLU A 99 -8.11 -18.61 19.92
C GLU A 99 -7.08 -17.65 20.52
N GLN A 100 -6.27 -16.98 19.69
CA GLN A 100 -5.22 -16.04 20.09
C GLN A 100 -5.55 -14.59 19.73
N SER A 101 -6.84 -14.29 19.47
CA SER A 101 -7.25 -12.90 19.27
C SER A 101 -6.84 -12.07 20.49
N LEU A 102 -6.10 -10.99 20.26
CA LEU A 102 -5.67 -10.08 21.32
C LEU A 102 -6.57 -8.85 21.32
N LEU A 103 -6.97 -8.41 22.51
CA LEU A 103 -7.72 -7.19 22.74
C LEU A 103 -6.75 -6.10 23.16
N HIS A 104 -6.83 -4.94 22.51
CA HIS A 104 -5.88 -3.86 22.70
C HIS A 104 -6.47 -2.73 23.55
N PHE A 105 -5.77 -2.35 24.61
CA PHE A 105 -6.20 -1.33 25.57
C PHE A 105 -5.12 -0.27 25.80
N SER A 106 -5.54 0.97 26.04
CA SER A 106 -4.66 2.03 26.54
C SER A 106 -5.37 2.93 27.54
N PHE A 107 -4.62 3.73 28.27
CA PHE A 107 -5.19 4.81 29.07
C PHE A 107 -5.10 6.16 28.34
N SER A 108 -6.12 7.00 28.53
CA SER A 108 -6.28 8.31 27.87
C SER A 108 -5.16 9.31 28.17
N GLY A 109 -4.13 9.34 27.32
CA GLY A 109 -2.95 10.20 27.49
C GLY A 109 -1.69 9.44 27.90
N SER A 110 -1.79 8.13 28.14
CA SER A 110 -0.63 7.24 28.15
C SER A 110 -0.27 6.81 26.72
N LYS A 111 1.01 6.59 26.47
CA LYS A 111 1.51 5.96 25.23
C LYS A 111 1.53 4.43 25.33
N GLU A 112 1.35 3.88 26.53
CA GLU A 112 1.41 2.44 26.76
C GLU A 112 0.13 1.77 26.26
N ILE A 113 0.34 0.71 25.47
CA ILE A 113 -0.74 -0.12 24.93
C ILE A 113 -0.50 -1.54 25.41
N SER A 114 -1.41 -2.06 26.23
CA SER A 114 -1.40 -3.46 26.63
C SER A 114 -2.33 -4.27 25.75
N SER A 115 -2.00 -5.55 25.57
CA SER A 115 -2.74 -6.48 24.71
C SER A 115 -2.94 -7.78 25.45
N ILE A 116 -4.19 -8.23 25.55
CA ILE A 116 -4.54 -9.45 26.29
C ILE A 116 -5.52 -10.33 25.53
N PRO A 117 -5.46 -11.66 25.67
CA PRO A 117 -6.52 -12.54 25.19
C PRO A 117 -7.87 -12.28 25.89
N PRO A 118 -9.01 -12.56 25.25
CA PRO A 118 -10.33 -12.54 25.88
C PRO A 118 -10.36 -13.29 27.21
N GLU A 119 -11.13 -12.79 28.17
CA GLU A 119 -11.34 -13.39 29.51
C GLU A 119 -10.11 -13.54 30.41
N THR A 120 -8.92 -13.19 29.92
CA THR A 120 -7.69 -13.17 30.72
C THR A 120 -7.58 -11.89 31.54
N PRO A 121 -6.97 -11.95 32.75
CA PRO A 121 -6.79 -10.78 33.59
C PRO A 121 -5.67 -9.88 33.06
N LEU A 122 -5.97 -8.59 32.92
CA LEU A 122 -5.00 -7.51 32.69
C LEU A 122 -4.84 -6.69 33.96
N TYR A 123 -3.69 -6.82 34.61
CA TYR A 123 -3.40 -6.22 35.90
C TYR A 123 -3.00 -4.74 35.79
N LEU A 124 -3.40 -3.96 36.79
CA LEU A 124 -3.22 -2.51 36.86
C LEU A 124 -2.41 -2.15 38.11
N VAL A 125 -1.54 -1.15 37.99
CA VAL A 125 -0.77 -0.56 39.08
C VAL A 125 -1.23 0.87 39.29
N TYR A 126 -1.44 1.24 40.55
CA TYR A 126 -1.73 2.62 40.93
C TYR A 126 -0.40 3.39 41.10
N ASP A 127 -0.31 4.54 40.45
CA ASP A 127 0.86 5.40 40.41
C ASP A 127 0.45 6.84 40.74
N GLU A 128 0.92 7.36 41.88
CA GLU A 128 0.54 8.67 42.39
C GLU A 128 1.18 9.82 41.61
N ASP A 129 2.31 9.56 40.95
CA ASP A 129 3.12 10.59 40.30
C ASP A 129 2.51 11.02 38.95
N LEU A 130 1.52 10.29 38.44
CA LEU A 130 0.88 10.59 37.17
C LEU A 130 -0.21 11.68 37.32
N PRO A 131 -0.10 12.82 36.61
CA PRO A 131 -0.90 14.02 36.88
C PRO A 131 -2.38 13.94 36.47
N ARG A 132 -2.79 12.93 35.70
CA ARG A 132 -4.17 12.79 35.19
C ARG A 132 -4.76 11.40 35.33
N ILE A 133 -3.94 10.37 35.09
CA ILE A 133 -4.37 8.98 35.18
C ILE A 133 -3.47 8.31 36.20
N LYS A 134 -4.01 8.03 37.38
CA LYS A 134 -3.25 7.38 38.45
C LYS A 134 -3.08 5.88 38.25
N TYR A 135 -3.38 5.36 37.06
CA TYR A 135 -3.36 3.94 36.75
C TYR A 135 -2.53 3.71 35.50
N ARG A 136 -1.67 2.69 35.58
CA ARG A 136 -0.89 2.18 34.46
C ARG A 136 -1.05 0.66 34.38
N PHE A 137 -0.69 0.06 33.26
CA PHE A 137 -0.68 -1.40 33.17
C PHE A 137 0.50 -1.95 33.98
N SER A 138 0.30 -3.11 34.60
CA SER A 138 1.37 -3.81 35.28
C SER A 138 2.44 -4.23 34.27
N PRO A 139 3.74 -3.91 34.49
CA PRO A 139 4.82 -4.40 33.64
C PRO A 139 4.75 -5.92 33.52
N ASN A 140 4.90 -6.46 32.29
CA ASN A 140 4.78 -7.90 32.02
C ASN A 140 3.47 -8.57 32.47
N ASN A 141 2.43 -7.77 32.77
CA ASN A 141 1.17 -8.24 33.32
C ASN A 141 1.34 -9.03 34.65
N GLU A 142 2.26 -8.60 35.52
CA GLU A 142 2.44 -9.19 36.87
C GLU A 142 1.16 -9.04 37.71
N GLU A 143 0.82 -10.06 38.52
CA GLU A 143 -0.41 -10.08 39.32
C GLU A 143 -0.44 -8.94 40.34
N THR A 144 -1.48 -8.11 40.28
CA THR A 144 -1.76 -7.04 41.24
C THR A 144 -3.16 -7.17 41.83
N TYR A 145 -3.46 -6.36 42.85
CA TYR A 145 -4.76 -6.35 43.50
C TYR A 145 -5.90 -5.86 42.60
N LEU A 146 -5.63 -5.12 41.51
CA LEU A 146 -6.64 -4.55 40.62
C LEU A 146 -6.41 -5.03 39.20
N TRP A 147 -7.42 -5.61 38.57
CA TRP A 147 -7.31 -6.05 37.18
C TRP A 147 -8.62 -5.88 36.44
N ILE A 148 -8.53 -5.95 35.12
CA ILE A 148 -9.67 -5.97 34.23
C ILE A 148 -9.73 -7.28 33.46
N LYS A 149 -10.94 -7.72 33.14
CA LYS A 149 -11.22 -8.78 32.16
C LYS A 149 -12.06 -8.21 31.06
N ALA A 150 -11.82 -8.64 29.83
CA ALA A 150 -12.54 -8.15 28.68
C ALA A 150 -13.15 -9.29 27.88
N THR A 151 -14.43 -9.15 27.58
CA THR A 151 -15.16 -10.02 26.65
C THR A 151 -15.41 -9.22 25.37
N PRO A 152 -14.90 -9.64 24.20
CA PRO A 152 -15.16 -8.94 22.96
C PRO A 152 -16.62 -9.13 22.53
N LYS A 153 -17.22 -8.05 22.06
CA LYS A 153 -18.44 -8.02 21.23
C LYS A 153 -18.08 -7.34 19.91
N GLU A 154 -18.91 -7.46 18.88
CA GLU A 154 -18.55 -7.09 17.49
C GLU A 154 -17.78 -5.77 17.33
N LYS A 155 -18.25 -4.66 17.92
CA LYS A 155 -17.60 -3.33 17.89
C LYS A 155 -17.42 -2.71 19.28
N GLU A 156 -17.58 -3.53 20.31
CA GLU A 156 -17.58 -3.09 21.70
C GLU A 156 -16.90 -4.15 22.58
N ALA A 157 -16.27 -3.77 23.67
CA ALA A 157 -15.76 -4.71 24.66
C ALA A 157 -16.53 -4.55 25.98
N MET A 158 -17.02 -5.66 26.53
CA MET A 158 -17.53 -5.68 27.90
C MET A 158 -16.34 -5.82 28.85
N ILE A 159 -16.13 -4.80 29.68
CA ILE A 159 -15.04 -4.77 30.65
C ILE A 159 -15.60 -5.08 32.03
N ALA A 160 -15.00 -6.04 32.70
CA ALA A 160 -15.23 -6.32 34.11
C ALA A 160 -14.00 -5.87 34.91
N VAL A 161 -14.19 -4.94 35.85
CA VAL A 161 -13.15 -4.48 36.78
C VAL A 161 -13.28 -5.25 38.08
N LEU A 162 -12.18 -5.88 38.51
CA LEU A 162 -12.14 -6.69 39.72
C LEU A 162 -10.98 -6.24 40.60
N MET A 163 -11.18 -6.31 41.92
CA MET A 163 -10.17 -5.96 42.89
C MET A 163 -10.17 -6.95 44.06
N LYS A 164 -9.00 -7.38 44.53
CA LYS A 164 -8.83 -8.15 45.78
C LYS A 164 -8.51 -7.20 46.93
N ASN A 165 -9.13 -7.40 48.09
CA ASN A 165 -8.70 -6.76 49.33
C ASN A 165 -7.47 -7.47 49.93
N GLU A 166 -6.92 -6.93 51.02
CA GLU A 166 -5.81 -7.54 51.76
C GLU A 166 -6.14 -8.95 52.28
N SER A 167 -7.41 -9.25 52.50
CA SER A 167 -7.91 -10.56 52.92
C SER A 167 -8.13 -11.54 51.75
N GLY A 168 -7.88 -11.14 50.50
CA GLY A 168 -8.06 -11.94 49.30
C GLY A 168 -9.50 -12.02 48.76
N GLU A 169 -10.46 -11.34 49.39
CA GLU A 169 -11.86 -11.27 48.93
C GLU A 169 -12.02 -10.27 47.77
N VAL A 170 -12.91 -10.60 46.84
CA VAL A 170 -13.17 -9.77 45.66
C VAL A 170 -14.13 -8.64 46.01
N VAL A 171 -13.64 -7.41 45.98
CA VAL A 171 -14.42 -6.19 46.18
C VAL A 171 -15.21 -5.88 44.89
N ARG A 172 -16.55 -5.79 45.02
CA ARG A 172 -17.45 -5.48 43.90
C ARG A 172 -18.13 -4.11 43.98
N LYS A 173 -17.91 -3.36 45.06
CA LYS A 173 -18.56 -2.07 45.31
C LYS A 173 -17.68 -0.93 44.76
N PRO A 174 -18.24 0.07 44.05
CA PRO A 174 -19.63 0.17 43.60
C PRO A 174 -19.93 -0.75 42.40
N GLU A 175 -21.10 -1.39 42.37
CA GLU A 175 -21.47 -2.33 41.29
C GLU A 175 -21.46 -1.69 39.90
N LYS A 176 -21.77 -0.38 39.83
CA LYS A 176 -21.73 0.39 38.59
C LYS A 176 -20.33 0.40 37.96
N HIS A 177 -19.26 0.39 38.76
CA HIS A 177 -17.89 0.42 38.25
C HIS A 177 -17.37 -0.97 37.89
N SER A 178 -18.01 -2.03 38.41
CA SER A 178 -17.59 -3.41 38.21
C SER A 178 -17.73 -3.89 36.77
N LYS A 179 -18.72 -3.39 36.03
CA LYS A 179 -18.97 -3.77 34.63
C LYS A 179 -19.40 -2.57 33.81
N PHE A 180 -18.79 -2.39 32.64
CA PHE A 180 -19.19 -1.39 31.68
C PHE A 180 -18.77 -1.81 30.26
N THR A 181 -19.25 -1.09 29.27
CA THR A 181 -18.96 -1.37 27.86
C THR A 181 -18.16 -0.23 27.27
N LEU A 182 -17.08 -0.56 26.57
CA LEU A 182 -16.28 0.38 25.81
C LEU A 182 -16.53 0.18 24.33
N ARG A 183 -16.74 1.28 23.61
CA ARG A 183 -16.78 1.26 22.15
C ARG A 183 -15.37 1.22 21.59
N GLU A 184 -15.20 0.46 20.52
CA GLU A 184 -13.97 0.49 19.75
C GLU A 184 -13.69 1.91 19.26
N ARG A 185 -12.47 2.37 19.49
CA ARG A 185 -11.95 3.61 18.92
C ARG A 185 -10.90 3.26 17.88
N GLU A 186 -10.92 3.99 16.77
CA GLU A 186 -9.89 3.89 15.76
C GLU A 186 -8.52 4.14 16.39
N PHE A 187 -7.60 3.23 16.13
CA PHE A 187 -6.23 3.30 16.62
C PHE A 187 -5.47 4.41 15.89
N ALA A 188 -5.60 5.65 16.38
CA ALA A 188 -4.68 6.71 16.04
C ALA A 188 -3.42 6.53 16.90
N ARG A 189 -2.26 6.33 16.27
CA ARG A 189 -0.97 6.25 16.98
C ARG A 189 -0.65 7.60 17.65
N PHE A 190 -1.12 7.78 18.88
CA PHE A 190 -0.80 8.92 19.71
C PHE A 190 0.61 8.74 20.29
N GLY A 191 1.58 9.60 19.92
CA GLY A 191 2.85 9.65 20.65
C GLY A 191 4.14 9.82 19.86
N GLY A 192 4.09 9.96 18.54
CA GLY A 192 5.29 10.28 17.74
C GLY A 192 6.21 9.10 17.42
N GLU A 193 5.90 7.88 17.90
CA GLU A 193 6.53 6.67 17.37
C GLU A 193 6.09 6.50 15.92
N LYS A 194 7.03 6.79 15.01
CA LYS A 194 6.82 6.63 13.59
C LYS A 194 6.75 5.13 13.33
N TRP A 195 5.60 4.67 12.87
CA TRP A 195 5.51 3.33 12.28
C TRP A 195 6.39 3.33 11.04
N GLU A 196 7.43 2.52 11.02
CA GLU A 196 8.38 2.42 9.92
C GLU A 196 8.49 0.96 9.48
N ILE A 197 8.62 0.77 8.16
CA ILE A 197 8.88 -0.52 7.51
C ILE A 197 10.17 -0.34 6.71
N GLY A 198 11.23 -1.00 7.16
CA GLY A 198 12.59 -0.71 6.69
C GLY A 198 12.94 0.75 6.99
N LYS A 199 13.29 1.51 5.94
CA LYS A 199 13.62 2.95 6.02
C LYS A 199 12.42 3.89 5.81
N TRP A 200 11.22 3.36 5.59
CA TRP A 200 10.07 4.14 5.15
C TRP A 200 9.03 4.24 6.25
N LYS A 201 8.56 5.47 6.50
CA LYS A 201 7.38 5.69 7.33
C LYS A 201 6.16 5.03 6.71
N VAL A 202 5.28 4.45 7.53
CA VAL A 202 4.01 3.91 7.08
C VAL A 202 2.99 5.04 7.03
N ASP A 203 2.56 5.36 5.83
CA ASP A 203 1.46 6.26 5.51
C ASP A 203 0.85 5.84 4.15
N GLY A 204 -0.18 6.55 3.69
CA GLY A 204 -0.84 6.26 2.40
C GLY A 204 0.08 6.32 1.17
N THR A 205 1.29 6.89 1.30
CA THR A 205 2.27 7.02 0.22
C THR A 205 3.38 5.97 0.27
N LEU A 206 3.34 5.04 1.24
CA LEU A 206 4.36 4.01 1.44
C LEU A 206 4.72 3.26 0.14
N LEU A 207 3.71 2.72 -0.56
CA LEU A 207 3.90 1.94 -1.79
C LEU A 207 4.53 2.79 -2.90
N ALA A 208 4.13 4.06 -3.03
CA ALA A 208 4.72 4.97 -4.01
C ALA A 208 6.21 5.25 -3.72
N ARG A 209 6.59 5.38 -2.44
CA ARG A 209 7.99 5.53 -2.03
C ARG A 209 8.82 4.25 -2.23
N GLN A 210 8.20 3.09 -2.09
CA GLN A 210 8.78 1.79 -2.46
C GLN A 210 8.78 1.52 -3.97
N ARG A 211 8.38 2.51 -4.78
CA ARG A 211 8.27 2.40 -6.25
C ARG A 211 7.36 1.26 -6.71
N ALA A 212 6.38 0.87 -5.90
CA ALA A 212 5.45 -0.18 -6.27
C ALA A 212 4.61 0.24 -7.47
N ARG A 213 4.52 -0.63 -8.48
CA ARG A 213 3.72 -0.43 -9.70
C ARG A 213 2.90 -1.68 -9.97
N TRP A 214 1.58 -1.51 -10.03
CA TRP A 214 0.71 -2.58 -10.47
C TRP A 214 0.42 -2.43 -11.95
N TYR A 215 0.60 -3.50 -12.71
CA TYR A 215 0.42 -3.48 -14.17
C TYR A 215 -0.81 -4.26 -14.61
N GLY A 216 -1.17 -5.34 -13.91
CA GLY A 216 -2.28 -6.21 -14.30
C GLY A 216 -1.86 -7.68 -14.32
N GLN A 217 -2.60 -8.50 -15.05
CA GLN A 217 -2.22 -9.87 -15.35
C GLN A 217 -1.08 -9.91 -16.37
N ASP A 218 -0.24 -10.94 -16.29
CA ASP A 218 0.84 -11.17 -17.25
C ASP A 218 0.35 -12.17 -18.32
N LEU A 219 -0.13 -11.63 -19.44
CA LEU A 219 -0.70 -12.42 -20.55
C LEU A 219 0.35 -13.29 -21.25
N PHE A 220 1.62 -12.90 -21.16
CA PHE A 220 2.71 -13.71 -21.70
C PHE A 220 2.89 -14.98 -20.88
N LEU A 221 2.88 -14.90 -19.55
CA LEU A 221 2.95 -16.09 -18.69
C LEU A 221 1.70 -16.97 -18.84
N GLU A 222 0.52 -16.38 -19.06
CA GLU A 222 -0.69 -17.13 -19.33
C GLU A 222 -0.60 -17.98 -20.61
N LYS A 223 -0.04 -17.42 -21.70
CA LYS A 223 0.03 -18.10 -22.99
C LYS A 223 1.29 -18.97 -23.16
N HIS A 224 2.43 -18.53 -22.63
CA HIS A 224 3.76 -19.12 -22.90
C HIS A 224 4.55 -19.48 -21.63
N GLY A 225 3.99 -19.35 -20.43
CA GLY A 225 4.70 -19.61 -19.17
C GLY A 225 4.88 -21.09 -18.79
N GLY A 226 4.40 -22.05 -19.58
CA GLY A 226 4.57 -23.47 -19.25
C GLY A 226 3.84 -23.90 -17.98
N GLU A 227 4.21 -25.07 -17.44
CA GLU A 227 3.59 -25.62 -16.23
C GLU A 227 4.15 -24.97 -14.95
N GLU A 228 5.40 -24.51 -15.00
CA GLU A 228 6.12 -23.88 -13.90
C GLU A 228 5.50 -22.54 -13.47
N PHE A 229 4.90 -21.79 -14.40
CA PHE A 229 4.25 -20.50 -14.11
C PHE A 229 2.73 -20.58 -14.03
N LYS A 230 2.16 -21.80 -14.01
CA LYS A 230 0.71 -22.02 -13.90
C LYS A 230 0.12 -21.38 -12.64
N GLU A 231 0.90 -21.30 -11.56
CA GLU A 231 0.46 -20.62 -10.35
C GLU A 231 0.27 -19.12 -10.53
N PHE A 232 0.94 -18.48 -11.49
CA PHE A 232 0.84 -17.03 -11.72
C PHE A 232 -0.27 -16.63 -12.69
N VAL A 233 -0.88 -17.62 -13.35
CA VAL A 233 -2.04 -17.40 -14.23
C VAL A 233 -3.18 -16.76 -13.43
N GLU A 234 -3.86 -15.79 -14.04
CA GLU A 234 -4.92 -14.94 -13.45
C GLU A 234 -4.50 -14.00 -12.29
N LYS A 235 -3.28 -14.13 -11.76
CA LYS A 235 -2.78 -13.25 -10.68
C LYS A 235 -2.39 -11.88 -11.20
N GLN A 236 -2.52 -10.87 -10.34
CA GLN A 236 -2.10 -9.51 -10.60
C GLN A 236 -0.62 -9.32 -10.27
N ARG A 237 0.15 -8.73 -11.18
CA ARG A 237 1.58 -8.44 -10.98
C ARG A 237 1.80 -7.06 -10.37
N ILE A 238 2.56 -7.02 -9.28
CA ILE A 238 3.07 -5.82 -8.64
C ILE A 238 4.60 -5.84 -8.72
N ASP A 239 5.18 -4.83 -9.35
CA ASP A 239 6.62 -4.65 -9.46
C ASP A 239 7.05 -3.69 -8.34
N PHE A 240 8.07 -4.03 -7.56
CA PHE A 240 8.65 -3.21 -6.49
C PHE A 240 10.09 -2.81 -6.84
N GLY A 241 10.53 -1.64 -6.37
CA GLY A 241 11.90 -1.17 -6.58
C GLY A 241 12.12 -0.49 -7.93
N GLU A 242 13.39 -0.21 -8.24
CA GLU A 242 13.83 0.45 -9.47
C GLU A 242 15.17 -0.17 -9.90
N GLN A 243 15.36 -0.42 -11.20
CA GLN A 243 16.58 -0.98 -11.80
C GLN A 243 16.99 -2.35 -11.21
N ASP A 244 18.22 -2.50 -10.73
CA ASP A 244 18.84 -3.79 -10.36
C ASP A 244 18.24 -4.44 -9.10
N GLU A 245 17.48 -3.67 -8.31
CA GLU A 245 16.75 -4.18 -7.13
C GLU A 245 15.28 -4.46 -7.44
N ALA A 246 14.85 -4.34 -8.70
CA ALA A 246 13.47 -4.56 -9.06
C ALA A 246 13.10 -6.05 -8.92
N TYR A 247 11.93 -6.31 -8.32
CA TYR A 247 11.36 -7.65 -8.25
C TYR A 247 9.85 -7.58 -8.42
N SER A 248 9.26 -8.68 -8.91
CA SER A 248 7.83 -8.78 -9.16
C SER A 248 7.18 -9.76 -8.19
N VAL A 249 5.98 -9.44 -7.74
CA VAL A 249 5.17 -10.32 -6.90
C VAL A 249 3.79 -10.49 -7.54
N TYR A 250 3.30 -11.72 -7.59
CA TYR A 250 2.01 -12.08 -8.19
C TYR A 250 0.99 -12.36 -7.09
N VAL A 251 -0.10 -11.60 -7.09
CA VAL A 251 -1.12 -11.62 -6.04
C VAL A 251 -2.54 -11.71 -6.56
N SER A 252 -3.39 -12.40 -5.82
CA SER A 252 -4.84 -12.46 -5.98
C SER A 252 -5.54 -11.83 -4.77
N ILE A 253 -6.87 -11.65 -4.86
CA ILE A 253 -7.67 -11.18 -3.73
C ILE A 253 -7.49 -12.15 -2.56
N GLY A 254 -7.19 -11.63 -1.37
CA GLY A 254 -6.92 -12.41 -0.16
C GLY A 254 -5.48 -12.88 0.01
N ASP A 255 -4.63 -12.78 -1.01
CA ASP A 255 -3.20 -13.08 -0.84
C ASP A 255 -2.54 -12.09 0.13
N ALA A 256 -1.57 -12.60 0.89
CA ALA A 256 -0.82 -11.85 1.89
C ALA A 256 0.68 -11.81 1.55
N LEU A 257 1.28 -10.65 1.79
CA LEU A 257 2.71 -10.39 1.61
C LEU A 257 3.31 -9.97 2.94
N ALA A 258 4.39 -10.61 3.37
CA ALA A 258 5.15 -10.21 4.56
C ALA A 258 6.40 -9.41 4.16
N TRP A 259 6.75 -8.41 4.96
CA TRP A 259 8.01 -7.68 4.80
C TRP A 259 9.17 -8.45 5.47
N ILE A 260 9.95 -9.16 4.66
CA ILE A 260 11.05 -10.03 5.09
C ILE A 260 12.30 -9.67 4.31
N GLY A 261 13.37 -9.28 5.02
CA GLY A 261 14.66 -8.94 4.40
C GLY A 261 14.58 -7.77 3.41
N ASP A 262 13.84 -6.71 3.78
CA ASP A 262 13.59 -5.53 2.95
C ASP A 262 12.85 -5.78 1.63
N LYS A 263 12.15 -6.91 1.52
CA LYS A 263 11.31 -7.25 0.38
C LYS A 263 9.94 -7.75 0.83
N TRP A 264 8.94 -7.48 0.00
CA TRP A 264 7.63 -8.10 0.10
C TRP A 264 7.71 -9.51 -0.46
N GLN A 265 7.46 -10.51 0.39
CA GLN A 265 7.45 -11.90 -0.01
C GLN A 265 6.04 -12.45 0.17
N LYS A 266 5.59 -13.24 -0.81
CA LYS A 266 4.30 -13.92 -0.71
C LYS A 266 4.38 -14.95 0.40
N VAL A 267 3.46 -14.87 1.35
CA VAL A 267 3.35 -15.81 2.47
C VAL A 267 1.92 -16.27 2.60
N GLN A 268 1.75 -17.50 3.09
CA GLN A 268 0.43 -17.91 3.55
C GLN A 268 0.20 -17.30 4.94
N PRO A 269 -0.99 -16.74 5.23
CA PRO A 269 -1.32 -16.29 6.58
C PRO A 269 -1.15 -17.45 7.57
N GLY A 270 -0.21 -17.32 8.51
CA GLY A 270 0.15 -18.40 9.41
C GLY A 270 1.40 -18.10 10.22
N GLU A 271 2.27 -19.10 10.37
CA GLU A 271 3.50 -18.94 11.16
C GLU A 271 4.54 -18.06 10.44
N ASP A 272 4.65 -18.18 9.11
CA ASP A 272 5.63 -17.44 8.30
C ASP A 272 5.37 -15.92 8.26
N SER A 273 4.13 -15.50 8.49
CA SER A 273 3.73 -14.08 8.55
C SER A 273 3.86 -13.48 9.96
N ARG A 274 4.02 -14.31 10.99
CA ARG A 274 4.15 -13.83 12.38
C ARG A 274 5.47 -13.12 12.58
N GLY A 275 5.43 -12.00 13.30
CA GLY A 275 6.61 -11.17 13.53
C GLY A 275 6.90 -10.16 12.43
N HIS A 276 6.21 -10.22 11.29
CA HIS A 276 6.40 -9.31 10.16
C HIS A 276 5.17 -8.42 9.92
N PRO A 277 5.37 -7.19 9.41
CA PRO A 277 4.30 -6.40 8.81
C PRO A 277 3.66 -7.16 7.66
N LEU A 278 2.33 -7.16 7.60
CA LEU A 278 1.56 -7.98 6.66
C LEU A 278 0.71 -7.10 5.75
N LEU A 279 0.91 -7.22 4.44
CA LEU A 279 0.17 -6.49 3.41
C LEU A 279 -0.78 -7.46 2.71
N VAL A 280 -2.08 -7.20 2.77
CA VAL A 280 -3.12 -8.12 2.31
C VAL A 280 -3.92 -7.49 1.18
N VAL A 281 -4.13 -8.19 0.09
CA VAL A 281 -4.94 -7.69 -1.02
C VAL A 281 -6.42 -7.79 -0.67
N SER A 282 -7.03 -6.65 -0.33
CA SER A 282 -8.44 -6.60 0.09
C SER A 282 -9.42 -6.59 -1.09
N LYS A 283 -9.07 -5.88 -2.17
CA LYS A 283 -9.93 -5.71 -3.35
C LYS A 283 -9.09 -5.38 -4.58
N ILE A 284 -9.49 -5.92 -5.72
CA ILE A 284 -8.92 -5.60 -7.03
C ILE A 284 -10.07 -5.13 -7.92
N GLU A 285 -10.01 -3.89 -8.38
CA GLU A 285 -10.90 -3.31 -9.38
C GLU A 285 -10.15 -3.14 -10.71
N GLU A 286 -10.76 -2.57 -11.75
CA GLU A 286 -10.11 -2.40 -13.05
C GLU A 286 -8.92 -1.42 -13.00
N ARG A 287 -9.04 -0.34 -12.21
CA ARG A 287 -8.04 0.75 -12.13
C ARG A 287 -7.41 0.92 -10.75
N LEU A 288 -7.98 0.29 -9.72
CA LEU A 288 -7.58 0.48 -8.34
C LEU A 288 -7.43 -0.87 -7.63
N MET A 289 -6.30 -1.08 -6.97
CA MET A 289 -6.07 -2.20 -6.07
C MET A 289 -5.98 -1.66 -4.66
N ARG A 290 -6.80 -2.20 -3.75
CA ARG A 290 -6.80 -1.83 -2.34
C ARG A 290 -6.07 -2.89 -1.53
N LEU A 291 -5.04 -2.48 -0.81
CA LEU A 291 -4.25 -3.32 0.06
C LEU A 291 -4.41 -2.86 1.51
N ASP A 292 -4.53 -3.79 2.44
CA ASP A 292 -4.58 -3.51 3.86
C ASP A 292 -3.25 -3.90 4.49
N LEU A 293 -2.53 -2.90 5.01
CA LEU A 293 -1.28 -3.08 5.72
C LEU A 293 -1.54 -3.19 7.22
N TRP A 294 -1.07 -4.28 7.80
CA TRP A 294 -1.17 -4.59 9.22
C TRP A 294 0.19 -4.51 9.89
N ASP A 295 0.18 -3.98 11.11
CA ASP A 295 1.34 -3.99 11.99
C ASP A 295 1.64 -5.40 12.52
N VAL A 296 2.86 -5.64 12.98
CA VAL A 296 3.33 -6.89 13.60
C VAL A 296 2.40 -7.33 14.72
N ALA A 297 1.96 -6.38 15.55
CA ALA A 297 1.07 -6.66 16.67
C ALA A 297 -0.42 -6.75 16.30
N GLY A 298 -0.79 -6.45 15.05
CA GLY A 298 -2.18 -6.40 14.59
C GLY A 298 -3.00 -5.22 15.10
N LYS A 299 -2.35 -4.27 15.78
CA LYS A 299 -2.95 -3.07 16.39
C LYS A 299 -3.34 -2.01 15.37
N GLY A 300 -2.51 -1.85 14.34
CA GLY A 300 -2.65 -0.80 13.34
C GLY A 300 -2.97 -1.40 11.99
N LYS A 301 -4.04 -0.89 11.38
CA LYS A 301 -4.41 -1.15 9.99
C LYS A 301 -4.33 0.14 9.20
N VAL A 302 -3.61 0.13 8.09
CA VAL A 302 -3.58 1.24 7.12
C VAL A 302 -3.99 0.69 5.77
N THR A 303 -5.06 1.25 5.22
CA THR A 303 -5.47 0.92 3.85
C THR A 303 -4.63 1.73 2.87
N LEU A 304 -3.94 1.03 2.00
CA LEU A 304 -3.11 1.53 0.92
C LEU A 304 -3.84 1.30 -0.41
N ASN A 305 -3.64 2.21 -1.35
CA ASN A 305 -4.21 2.08 -2.69
C ASN A 305 -3.09 2.11 -3.71
N LEU A 306 -3.19 1.24 -4.70
CA LEU A 306 -2.28 1.18 -5.82
C LEU A 306 -3.10 1.37 -7.11
N ILE A 307 -2.70 2.33 -7.92
CA ILE A 307 -3.38 2.65 -9.19
C ILE A 307 -2.72 1.81 -10.29
N LYS A 308 -3.54 1.25 -11.19
CA LYS A 308 -3.03 0.50 -12.34
C LYS A 308 -2.17 1.43 -13.19
N SER A 309 -0.93 1.02 -13.44
CA SER A 309 0.04 1.79 -14.21
C SER A 309 -0.41 1.86 -15.67
N THR A 310 -0.12 2.98 -16.33
CA THR A 310 -0.43 3.15 -17.75
C THR A 310 0.33 2.13 -18.58
N GLU A 311 -0.40 1.43 -19.44
CA GLU A 311 0.13 0.40 -20.30
C GLU A 311 1.01 1.01 -21.39
N THR A 312 2.12 0.32 -21.70
CA THR A 312 2.93 0.70 -22.86
C THR A 312 2.19 0.29 -24.12
N ARG A 313 2.12 1.19 -25.11
CA ARG A 313 1.45 0.88 -26.38
C ARG A 313 2.23 -0.22 -27.10
N ILE A 314 1.50 -1.18 -27.66
CA ILE A 314 2.08 -2.17 -28.57
C ILE A 314 2.62 -1.43 -29.80
N PRO A 315 3.86 -1.70 -30.25
CA PRO A 315 4.38 -1.15 -31.49
C PRO A 315 3.42 -1.45 -32.65
N GLN A 316 2.90 -0.39 -33.27
CA GLN A 316 2.18 -0.51 -34.52
C GLN A 316 3.23 -0.65 -35.63
N ASP A 317 2.99 -1.49 -36.63
CA ASP A 317 3.87 -1.72 -37.80
C ASP A 317 4.99 -2.78 -37.69
N VAL A 318 4.79 -3.84 -36.89
CA VAL A 318 5.69 -5.01 -36.96
C VAL A 318 5.70 -5.63 -38.36
N GLU A 319 4.56 -5.67 -39.05
CA GLU A 319 4.44 -6.13 -40.44
C GLU A 319 5.33 -5.36 -41.43
N LYS A 320 5.56 -4.06 -41.20
CA LYS A 320 6.45 -3.25 -42.06
C LYS A 320 7.93 -3.46 -41.76
N THR A 321 8.23 -3.86 -40.52
CA THR A 321 9.60 -4.03 -40.05
C THR A 321 10.18 -5.38 -40.46
N PHE A 322 9.33 -6.42 -40.52
CA PHE A 322 9.72 -7.77 -40.93
C PHE A 322 9.40 -7.97 -42.41
N LYS A 323 10.39 -7.78 -43.30
CA LYS A 323 10.22 -7.98 -44.74
C LYS A 323 10.56 -9.40 -45.12
N PHE A 324 9.60 -10.13 -45.71
CA PHE A 324 9.85 -11.49 -46.18
C PHE A 324 10.79 -11.51 -47.39
N VAL A 325 11.87 -12.28 -47.33
CA VAL A 325 12.86 -12.42 -48.42
C VAL A 325 12.68 -13.74 -49.16
N GLY A 326 12.41 -14.83 -48.45
CA GLY A 326 12.25 -16.16 -49.04
C GLY A 326 12.15 -17.28 -48.01
N ALA A 327 11.91 -18.50 -48.45
CA ALA A 327 11.84 -19.68 -47.57
C ALA A 327 13.08 -20.57 -47.77
N ARG A 328 13.78 -20.91 -46.69
CA ARG A 328 14.88 -21.89 -46.74
C ARG A 328 14.35 -23.32 -46.64
N THR A 329 13.37 -23.54 -45.76
CA THR A 329 12.68 -24.82 -45.60
C THR A 329 11.19 -24.59 -45.40
N ARG A 330 10.43 -25.67 -45.14
CA ARG A 330 8.99 -25.56 -44.85
C ARG A 330 8.70 -24.78 -43.56
N SER A 331 9.60 -24.85 -42.60
CA SER A 331 9.46 -24.22 -41.27
C SER A 331 10.41 -23.05 -41.03
N GLN A 332 11.40 -22.84 -41.90
CA GLN A 332 12.39 -21.78 -41.75
C GLN A 332 12.23 -20.75 -42.88
N LEU A 333 11.86 -19.54 -42.48
CA LEU A 333 11.64 -18.40 -43.36
C LEU A 333 12.78 -17.41 -43.17
N MET A 334 13.19 -16.75 -44.24
CA MET A 334 14.20 -15.71 -44.23
C MET A 334 13.50 -14.35 -44.30
N PHE A 335 13.75 -13.53 -43.30
CA PHE A 335 13.26 -12.17 -43.21
C PHE A 335 14.42 -11.19 -43.18
N GLU A 336 14.19 -10.00 -43.71
CA GLU A 336 15.07 -8.85 -43.55
C GLU A 336 14.50 -7.97 -42.43
N VAL A 337 15.27 -7.83 -41.36
CA VAL A 337 14.97 -7.02 -40.19
C VAL A 337 16.08 -5.99 -40.08
N LYS A 338 15.77 -4.71 -40.30
CA LYS A 338 16.76 -3.61 -40.33
C LYS A 338 17.95 -3.90 -41.27
N ASP A 339 17.65 -4.34 -42.48
CA ASP A 339 18.62 -4.68 -43.54
C ASP A 339 19.55 -5.88 -43.22
N GLU A 340 19.32 -6.58 -42.11
CA GLU A 340 19.97 -7.85 -41.80
C GLU A 340 19.06 -9.04 -42.07
N ARG A 341 19.60 -10.08 -42.71
CA ARG A 341 18.85 -11.30 -43.03
C ARG A 341 18.87 -12.27 -41.85
N VAL A 342 17.70 -12.49 -41.26
CA VAL A 342 17.51 -13.38 -40.11
C VAL A 342 16.63 -14.55 -40.52
N ILE A 343 16.96 -15.75 -40.01
CA ILE A 343 16.14 -16.95 -40.19
C ILE A 343 15.15 -17.03 -39.02
N ILE A 344 13.87 -17.06 -39.37
CA ILE A 344 12.72 -17.13 -38.47
C ILE A 344 12.08 -18.51 -38.57
N SER A 345 11.84 -19.13 -37.43
CA SER A 345 11.17 -20.41 -37.23
C SER A 345 10.04 -20.25 -36.20
N PRO A 346 9.06 -21.17 -36.16
CA PRO A 346 8.11 -21.23 -35.06
C PRO A 346 8.83 -21.27 -33.72
N GLN A 347 8.25 -20.62 -32.71
CA GLN A 347 8.76 -20.44 -31.35
C GLN A 347 9.98 -19.52 -31.21
N ASP A 348 10.45 -18.89 -32.29
CA ASP A 348 11.46 -17.83 -32.17
C ASP A 348 10.87 -16.59 -31.49
N TRP A 349 11.66 -15.96 -30.62
CA TRP A 349 11.28 -14.78 -29.85
C TRP A 349 12.11 -13.58 -30.30
N PHE A 350 11.45 -12.47 -30.58
CA PHE A 350 12.08 -11.20 -30.93
C PHE A 350 11.70 -10.16 -29.90
N LEU A 351 12.69 -9.53 -29.27
CA LEU A 351 12.50 -8.50 -28.26
C LEU A 351 12.90 -7.14 -28.83
N TYR A 352 12.04 -6.14 -28.68
CA TYR A 352 12.30 -4.79 -29.15
C TYR A 352 13.01 -3.98 -28.07
N ILE A 353 14.32 -3.78 -28.23
CA ILE A 353 15.21 -3.05 -27.30
C ILE A 353 15.94 -1.96 -28.08
N ASP A 354 16.07 -0.77 -27.51
CA ASP A 354 16.85 0.35 -28.07
C ASP A 354 16.47 0.71 -29.53
N GLY A 355 15.21 0.50 -29.89
CA GLY A 355 14.69 0.81 -31.21
C GLY A 355 14.81 -0.33 -32.23
N GLU A 356 15.31 -1.49 -31.83
CA GLU A 356 15.65 -2.60 -32.73
C GLU A 356 15.06 -3.94 -32.24
N TRP A 357 14.67 -4.78 -33.20
CA TRP A 357 14.22 -6.14 -32.90
C TRP A 357 15.42 -7.08 -32.83
N GLN A 358 15.67 -7.62 -31.64
CA GLN A 358 16.74 -8.58 -31.39
C GLN A 358 16.13 -9.96 -31.18
N LYS A 359 16.67 -10.96 -31.90
CA LYS A 359 16.25 -12.35 -31.71
C LYS A 359 16.87 -12.89 -30.42
N LEU A 360 16.05 -13.39 -29.50
CA LEU A 360 16.52 -14.08 -28.31
C LEU A 360 16.89 -15.52 -28.70
N THR A 361 18.15 -15.88 -28.51
CA THR A 361 18.69 -17.17 -28.97
C THR A 361 19.24 -18.01 -27.83
N THR A 362 19.72 -17.38 -26.76
CA THR A 362 20.31 -18.09 -25.63
C THR A 362 19.25 -18.32 -24.54
N PRO A 363 19.28 -19.44 -23.81
CA PRO A 363 18.38 -19.67 -22.67
C PRO A 363 18.47 -18.53 -21.64
N LYS A 364 19.66 -17.99 -21.42
CA LYS A 364 19.88 -16.87 -20.51
C LYS A 364 19.12 -15.60 -20.94
N GLU A 365 19.11 -15.26 -22.24
CA GLU A 365 18.34 -14.12 -22.75
C GLU A 365 16.83 -14.30 -22.52
N ILE A 366 16.35 -15.53 -22.70
CA ILE A 366 14.96 -15.92 -22.45
C ILE A 366 14.64 -15.79 -20.95
N ASP A 367 15.48 -16.36 -20.09
CA ASP A 367 15.33 -16.29 -18.63
C ASP A 367 15.38 -14.83 -18.15
N ASP A 368 16.36 -14.04 -18.64
CA ASP A 368 16.51 -12.63 -18.30
C ASP A 368 15.28 -11.81 -18.76
N TYR A 369 14.66 -12.17 -19.90
CA TYR A 369 13.36 -11.63 -20.27
C TYR A 369 12.32 -12.08 -19.27
N VAL A 370 12.07 -13.38 -19.08
CA VAL A 370 11.03 -13.93 -18.20
C VAL A 370 11.09 -13.32 -16.79
N GLU A 371 12.29 -13.21 -16.21
CA GLU A 371 12.61 -12.60 -14.92
C GLU A 371 12.56 -11.07 -14.90
N ARG A 372 12.30 -10.44 -16.05
CA ARG A 372 12.10 -8.99 -16.25
C ARG A 372 13.38 -8.15 -16.05
N LYS A 373 14.56 -8.76 -16.19
CA LYS A 373 15.83 -8.02 -16.28
C LYS A 373 15.93 -7.26 -17.60
N THR A 374 15.40 -7.84 -18.68
CA THR A 374 15.22 -7.17 -19.97
C THR A 374 13.74 -6.88 -20.20
N VAL A 375 13.43 -5.63 -20.56
CA VAL A 375 12.05 -5.16 -20.72
C VAL A 375 11.89 -4.52 -22.09
N GLY A 376 10.92 -4.99 -22.85
CA GLY A 376 10.60 -4.47 -24.18
C GLY A 376 9.40 -5.23 -24.77
N PRO A 377 8.74 -4.68 -25.80
CA PRO A 377 7.74 -5.41 -26.57
C PRO A 377 8.32 -6.70 -27.14
N LEU A 378 7.60 -7.82 -27.00
CA LEU A 378 8.04 -9.13 -27.45
C LEU A 378 7.15 -9.64 -28.57
N PHE A 379 7.74 -10.06 -29.68
CA PHE A 379 7.05 -10.78 -30.74
C PHE A 379 7.43 -12.27 -30.68
N VAL A 380 6.44 -13.13 -30.46
CA VAL A 380 6.58 -14.59 -30.44
C VAL A 380 5.98 -15.15 -31.72
N VAL A 381 6.77 -15.94 -32.44
CA VAL A 381 6.29 -16.61 -33.65
C VAL A 381 5.53 -17.87 -33.26
N ASP A 382 4.22 -17.89 -33.49
CA ASP A 382 3.36 -19.00 -33.09
C ASP A 382 3.43 -20.14 -34.11
N SER A 383 3.12 -19.85 -35.38
CA SER A 383 3.05 -20.86 -36.43
C SER A 383 3.16 -20.26 -37.83
N ILE A 384 3.32 -21.14 -38.83
CA ILE A 384 3.29 -20.79 -40.25
C ILE A 384 2.09 -21.49 -40.86
N ASP A 385 1.05 -20.73 -41.19
CA ASP A 385 -0.15 -21.29 -41.79
C ASP A 385 -0.08 -21.23 -43.32
N ARG A 386 -0.64 -22.26 -43.96
CA ARG A 386 -0.64 -22.46 -45.41
C ARG A 386 -2.03 -22.89 -45.87
N GLY A 387 -2.99 -21.96 -45.78
CA GLY A 387 -4.36 -22.12 -46.25
C GLY A 387 -4.60 -21.41 -47.58
N ASP A 388 -5.46 -21.97 -48.43
CA ASP A 388 -6.07 -21.28 -49.59
C ASP A 388 -5.11 -20.59 -50.59
N GLY A 389 -3.88 -21.11 -50.72
CA GLY A 389 -2.88 -20.54 -51.63
C GLY A 389 -2.13 -19.33 -51.07
N HIS A 390 -2.39 -18.95 -49.82
CA HIS A 390 -1.66 -17.93 -49.09
C HIS A 390 -0.82 -18.57 -47.98
N GLN A 391 0.42 -18.14 -47.82
CA GLN A 391 1.24 -18.52 -46.67
C GLN A 391 1.38 -17.30 -45.77
N VAL A 392 1.07 -17.46 -44.49
CA VAL A 392 1.12 -16.38 -43.49
C VAL A 392 1.95 -16.83 -42.30
N LEU A 393 2.78 -15.92 -41.79
CA LEU A 393 3.45 -16.10 -40.52
C LEU A 393 2.54 -15.56 -39.43
N MET A 394 2.10 -16.43 -38.54
CA MET A 394 1.27 -16.08 -37.39
C MET A 394 2.16 -15.88 -36.18
N GLY A 395 1.95 -14.78 -35.45
CA GLY A 395 2.61 -14.56 -34.18
C GLY A 395 1.81 -13.66 -33.26
N THR A 396 2.33 -13.49 -32.05
CA THR A 396 1.70 -12.66 -31.03
C THR A 396 2.70 -11.64 -30.51
N ILE A 397 2.29 -10.38 -30.48
CA ILE A 397 3.07 -9.30 -29.89
C ILE A 397 2.52 -9.00 -28.51
N PHE A 398 3.40 -9.01 -27.52
CA PHE A 398 3.14 -8.53 -26.17
C PHE A 398 3.73 -7.12 -26.02
N ASN A 399 3.02 -6.23 -25.33
CA ASN A 399 3.62 -4.95 -24.95
C ASN A 399 4.76 -5.14 -23.93
N GLY A 400 5.54 -4.09 -23.67
CA GLY A 400 6.69 -4.18 -22.76
C GLY A 400 6.32 -4.56 -21.31
N THR A 401 5.06 -4.34 -20.92
CA THR A 401 4.55 -4.73 -19.60
C THR A 401 3.88 -6.11 -19.60
N ARG A 402 3.74 -6.79 -20.75
CA ARG A 402 3.05 -8.08 -20.92
C ARG A 402 1.58 -8.10 -20.48
N THR A 403 0.95 -6.94 -20.42
CA THR A 403 -0.44 -6.79 -19.97
C THR A 403 -1.43 -6.73 -21.11
N ASP A 404 -0.94 -6.51 -22.32
CA ASP A 404 -1.72 -6.46 -23.54
C ASP A 404 -1.01 -7.29 -24.61
N MET A 405 -1.80 -7.94 -25.47
CA MET A 405 -1.30 -8.76 -26.56
C MET A 405 -2.13 -8.59 -27.82
N LYS A 406 -1.45 -8.65 -28.98
CA LYS A 406 -2.08 -8.56 -30.29
C LYS A 406 -1.54 -9.67 -31.20
N SER A 407 -2.45 -10.44 -31.80
CA SER A 407 -2.10 -11.36 -32.88
C SER A 407 -1.75 -10.58 -34.15
N VAL A 408 -0.66 -10.97 -34.79
CA VAL A 408 -0.17 -10.37 -36.02
C VAL A 408 0.02 -11.45 -37.06
N GLU A 409 -0.43 -11.14 -38.27
CA GLU A 409 -0.33 -12.01 -39.44
C GLU A 409 0.55 -11.30 -40.45
N ILE A 410 1.72 -11.88 -40.74
CA ILE A 410 2.64 -11.31 -41.71
C ILE A 410 2.51 -12.11 -43.02
N PRO A 411 1.95 -11.54 -44.09
CA PRO A 411 1.76 -12.25 -45.34
C PRO A 411 3.12 -12.55 -45.99
N LEU A 412 3.37 -13.81 -46.29
CA LEU A 412 4.54 -14.26 -47.04
C LEU A 412 4.19 -14.09 -48.52
N GLN A 413 4.22 -12.85 -49.02
CA GLN A 413 3.92 -12.59 -50.43
C GLN A 413 4.86 -13.42 -51.31
N GLN A 414 4.29 -14.43 -51.98
CA GLN A 414 4.87 -14.94 -53.20
C GLN A 414 4.66 -13.83 -54.22
N SER A 415 5.69 -12.99 -54.41
CA SER A 415 5.76 -12.12 -55.57
C SER A 415 5.53 -13.00 -56.79
N THR A 416 4.34 -12.86 -57.36
CA THR A 416 3.99 -13.43 -58.64
C THR A 416 4.99 -12.83 -59.61
N SER A 417 5.94 -13.64 -60.06
CA SER A 417 6.83 -13.28 -61.16
C SER A 417 5.97 -12.68 -62.27
N PRO A 418 6.23 -11.44 -62.73
CA PRO A 418 5.56 -10.92 -63.91
C PRO A 418 5.84 -11.88 -65.06
N GLY A 419 4.78 -12.37 -65.69
CA GLY A 419 4.79 -13.51 -66.59
C GLY A 419 5.89 -13.47 -67.64
N PHE A 420 6.78 -14.45 -67.59
CA PHE A 420 7.51 -14.89 -68.77
C PHE A 420 6.54 -15.74 -69.59
N THR A 421 5.70 -15.10 -70.40
CA THR A 421 5.00 -15.78 -71.49
C THR A 421 6.06 -16.28 -72.45
N THR A 422 6.36 -17.57 -72.39
CA THR A 422 7.11 -18.25 -73.45
C THR A 422 6.34 -18.08 -74.77
N PRO A 423 6.98 -17.61 -75.86
CA PRO A 423 6.34 -17.57 -77.16
C PRO A 423 6.02 -18.99 -77.61
N LYS A 424 4.74 -19.28 -77.73
CA LYS A 424 4.23 -20.53 -78.32
C LYS A 424 4.70 -20.60 -79.78
N PRO A 425 5.41 -21.65 -80.21
CA PRO A 425 5.82 -21.78 -81.61
C PRO A 425 4.60 -22.03 -82.50
N ASP A 426 4.60 -21.32 -83.62
CA ASP A 426 3.62 -21.33 -84.70
C ASP A 426 3.28 -22.76 -85.19
N ALA A 427 2.03 -23.18 -84.96
CA ALA A 427 1.44 -24.34 -85.61
C ALA A 427 0.37 -23.89 -86.62
N ARG A 428 0.79 -23.95 -87.88
CA ARG A 428 0.07 -23.95 -89.15
C ARG A 428 -1.48 -23.99 -89.11
N ARG A 429 -2.01 -22.93 -89.72
CA ARG A 429 -3.27 -22.73 -90.47
C ARG A 429 -3.97 -23.97 -91.11
N ARG A 430 -5.33 -23.90 -91.02
CA ARG A 430 -6.44 -24.35 -91.93
C ARG A 430 -7.11 -25.72 -91.66
N PRO A 431 -8.40 -25.94 -92.05
CA PRO A 431 -9.66 -25.27 -91.66
C PRO A 431 -10.81 -26.32 -91.39
N PRO A 432 -12.08 -25.95 -91.05
CA PRO A 432 -13.18 -26.84 -90.63
C PRO A 432 -14.02 -27.34 -91.83
N PRO A 433 -14.95 -28.34 -91.76
CA PRO A 433 -16.22 -28.36 -90.99
C PRO A 433 -16.62 -29.79 -90.47
N ASP A 434 -17.59 -30.00 -89.57
CA ASP A 434 -19.04 -30.09 -89.82
C ASP A 434 -19.83 -30.16 -88.47
N LYS A 435 -21.02 -29.55 -88.47
CA LYS A 435 -22.10 -29.66 -87.44
C LYS A 435 -22.79 -31.05 -87.55
N PRO A 436 -23.71 -31.54 -86.65
CA PRO A 436 -24.64 -30.76 -85.82
C PRO A 436 -25.17 -31.37 -84.48
N TYR A 437 -26.05 -30.55 -83.85
CA TYR A 437 -27.29 -30.89 -83.14
C TYR A 437 -27.34 -31.08 -81.60
N GLN A 438 -27.82 -30.00 -80.97
CA GLN A 438 -28.73 -29.81 -79.82
C GLN A 438 -29.22 -31.00 -78.99
N ARG A 439 -29.29 -30.78 -77.67
CA ARG A 439 -30.54 -30.97 -76.89
C ARG A 439 -30.60 -30.02 -75.69
N ASN A 440 -31.73 -29.33 -75.59
CA ASN A 440 -32.16 -28.43 -74.53
C ASN A 440 -32.47 -29.17 -73.22
N GLU A 441 -32.48 -28.45 -72.09
CA GLU A 441 -33.65 -28.39 -71.20
C GLU A 441 -33.50 -27.25 -70.18
N GLU A 442 -34.35 -26.24 -70.32
CA GLU A 442 -34.77 -25.31 -69.27
C GLU A 442 -35.76 -26.01 -68.33
N TRP A 443 -35.74 -25.67 -67.04
CA TRP A 443 -36.91 -25.27 -66.24
C TRP A 443 -36.43 -24.77 -64.87
N ASN A 444 -36.70 -23.51 -64.49
CA ASN A 444 -37.85 -23.02 -63.69
C ASN A 444 -37.91 -23.66 -62.27
N LYS A 445 -38.21 -22.98 -61.16
CA LYS A 445 -38.78 -21.65 -60.90
C LYS A 445 -38.81 -21.40 -59.38
N ASN A 446 -38.72 -20.12 -59.04
CA ASN A 446 -39.51 -19.37 -58.04
C ASN A 446 -39.51 -19.70 -56.54
N GLY A 447 -39.24 -18.63 -55.80
CA GLY A 447 -40.16 -18.07 -54.79
C GLY A 447 -39.69 -18.24 -53.34
N ASN A 448 -39.90 -17.31 -52.41
CA ASN A 448 -40.68 -16.08 -52.40
C ASN A 448 -40.49 -15.41 -51.01
N GLN A 449 -40.47 -14.06 -50.96
CA GLN A 449 -40.99 -13.18 -49.87
C GLN A 449 -40.33 -13.23 -48.46
N ARG A 450 -40.30 -12.17 -47.61
CA ARG A 450 -40.95 -10.83 -47.56
C ARG A 450 -40.32 -9.96 -46.45
N HIS A 451 -40.36 -8.64 -46.68
CA HIS A 451 -40.47 -7.44 -45.81
C HIS A 451 -40.31 -7.47 -44.27
N GLN A 452 -39.61 -6.46 -43.73
CA GLN A 452 -40.12 -5.21 -43.08
C GLN A 452 -38.88 -4.36 -42.67
N ASN A 453 -38.66 -3.11 -43.10
CA ASN A 453 -39.30 -1.81 -42.79
C ASN A 453 -39.36 -1.42 -41.30
N GLY A 454 -38.80 -0.24 -41.02
CA GLY A 454 -38.86 0.52 -39.76
C GLY A 454 -37.47 1.07 -39.40
N GLU A 455 -37.24 2.32 -39.04
CA GLU A 455 -37.96 3.58 -39.10
C GLU A 455 -36.88 4.65 -38.79
N ILE A 456 -36.99 5.83 -39.39
CA ILE A 456 -36.13 6.99 -39.13
C ILE A 456 -36.81 7.78 -38.01
N GLU A 457 -36.08 8.10 -36.94
CA GLU A 457 -36.45 9.25 -36.11
C GLU A 457 -35.22 9.93 -35.47
N ASP A 458 -35.15 11.23 -35.76
CA ASP A 458 -34.24 12.23 -35.23
C ASP A 458 -34.35 12.38 -33.71
N GLN A 459 -33.22 12.52 -33.00
CA GLN A 459 -33.12 13.44 -31.85
C GLN A 459 -31.68 13.97 -31.70
N GLU A 460 -31.40 15.08 -32.38
CA GLU A 460 -30.49 16.11 -31.89
C GLU A 460 -31.21 16.89 -30.76
N LYS A 461 -30.68 16.83 -29.53
CA LYS A 461 -30.96 17.87 -28.52
C LYS A 461 -29.93 17.88 -27.38
N PHE A 462 -29.19 18.99 -27.33
CA PHE A 462 -28.76 19.71 -26.13
C PHE A 462 -28.13 18.91 -24.98
N ARG A 463 -26.79 19.00 -24.88
CA ARG A 463 -26.12 19.18 -23.58
C ARG A 463 -24.99 20.20 -23.71
N GLU A 464 -25.36 21.46 -23.49
CA GLU A 464 -24.42 22.49 -23.05
C GLU A 464 -23.85 22.07 -21.70
N GLY A 465 -22.52 21.99 -21.61
CA GLY A 465 -21.82 21.81 -20.35
C GLY A 465 -21.83 23.11 -19.54
N PRO A 466 -21.86 23.04 -18.19
CA PRO A 466 -21.63 24.22 -17.38
C PRO A 466 -20.18 24.69 -17.54
N ARG A 467 -20.00 25.93 -18.02
CA ARG A 467 -18.76 26.71 -17.85
C ARG A 467 -18.48 26.81 -16.35
N VAL A 468 -17.38 26.23 -15.91
CA VAL A 468 -16.82 26.48 -14.58
C VAL A 468 -16.13 27.84 -14.62
N ASP A 469 -16.59 28.75 -13.78
CA ASP A 469 -16.06 30.09 -13.60
C ASP A 469 -14.60 30.06 -13.13
N GLU A 470 -13.73 30.69 -13.93
CA GLU A 470 -12.29 30.87 -13.74
C GLU A 470 -11.98 32.02 -12.76
N ARG A 471 -12.70 32.10 -11.63
CA ARG A 471 -12.60 33.22 -10.66
C ARG A 471 -12.28 32.85 -9.21
N SER A 472 -11.77 31.66 -8.95
CA SER A 472 -11.37 31.22 -7.61
C SER A 472 -9.85 31.07 -7.39
N LEU A 473 -9.00 31.39 -8.38
CA LEU A 473 -7.53 31.22 -8.30
C LEU A 473 -6.74 32.49 -7.91
N LYS A 474 -7.29 33.40 -7.10
CA LYS A 474 -6.59 34.65 -6.72
C LYS A 474 -6.60 35.03 -5.24
N LEU A 475 -6.75 34.08 -4.31
CA LEU A 475 -6.75 34.38 -2.87
C LEU A 475 -5.82 33.57 -1.98
N GLU A 476 -4.94 32.70 -2.51
CA GLU A 476 -4.00 31.91 -1.69
C GLU A 476 -2.53 32.35 -1.74
N GLU A 477 -2.21 33.51 -2.32
CA GLU A 477 -0.82 33.97 -2.47
C GLU A 477 -0.38 35.11 -1.52
N ILE A 478 -1.12 35.38 -0.43
CA ILE A 478 -0.76 36.43 0.55
C ILE A 478 -0.75 35.88 2.00
N GLN A 479 -0.18 34.71 2.23
CA GLN A 479 -0.04 34.22 3.62
C GLN A 479 1.25 33.50 3.98
N ASN A 480 2.34 33.68 3.22
CA ASN A 480 3.67 33.21 3.62
C ASN A 480 4.74 34.28 3.41
N ALA A 481 4.71 35.29 4.27
CA ALA A 481 5.85 36.18 4.48
C ALA A 481 5.85 36.73 5.92
N MET A 482 6.22 35.89 6.89
CA MET A 482 6.86 36.38 8.12
C MET A 482 7.88 35.36 8.63
N PRO A 483 9.08 35.82 9.03
CA PRO A 483 10.13 34.96 9.57
C PRO A 483 9.95 34.73 11.07
N ARG A 484 10.24 33.50 11.52
CA ARG A 484 10.78 33.20 12.84
C ARG A 484 11.90 32.19 12.70
#